data_AF-W0Q1L8-F1
#
_entry.id   AF-W0Q1L8-F1
#
_cell.length_a   1.000
_cell.length_b   1.000
_cell.length_c   1.000
_cell.angle_alpha   90.00
_cell.angle_beta   90.00
_cell.angle_gamma   90.00
#
_symmetry.space_group_name_H-M   'P 1'
#
loop_
_entity.id
_entity.type
_entity.pdbx_description
1 polymer ?
#
loop_
_entity_poly.entity_id
_entity_poly.type
_entity_poly.pdbx_seq_one_letter_code
_entity_poly.pdbx_strand_id
1 'polypeptide(L)'
;MNTLSKISLSALFAVFLTACEKPTQPTEQKPEQVQASEIKKEEVKPVDTGAEDYKTFRDWQDAQEKALNDAIQTATDSLTDKQKADPAVMQETVNKTLLTQLDSIKTSAEALNIQHSEVKALKDKTLEVLTLGTQMIIEGANMEKNPTPEAHKAFGELQTKLNQLAEEGQKLENELKAKYAPAPQPEVTPAETKPQEAAPVNTAPTEATTK
;
A
#
# COMPACT_ATOMS: atom_id res chain seq x y z
N MET A 1 -16.31 -11.14 30.70
CA MET A 1 -15.61 -9.96 31.26
C MET A 1 -14.67 -9.43 30.19
N ASN A 2 -15.09 -8.42 29.42
CA ASN A 2 -14.19 -7.67 28.53
C ASN A 2 -14.27 -6.20 28.91
N THR A 3 -13.27 -5.72 29.63
CA THR A 3 -13.09 -4.30 29.94
C THR A 3 -11.62 -4.00 29.73
N LEU A 4 -11.27 -3.31 28.64
CA LEU A 4 -10.05 -2.49 28.44
C LEU A 4 -9.94 -2.01 26.97
N SER A 5 -11.01 -1.45 26.41
CA SER A 5 -10.99 -0.83 25.08
C SER A 5 -11.29 0.67 25.16
N LYS A 6 -10.55 1.44 25.97
CA LYS A 6 -10.62 2.91 25.98
C LYS A 6 -9.33 3.56 26.48
N ILE A 7 -8.23 3.41 25.74
CA ILE A 7 -7.18 4.44 25.75
C ILE A 7 -6.86 4.74 24.29
N SER A 8 -7.51 5.80 23.82
CA SER A 8 -7.38 6.36 22.48
C SER A 8 -6.00 7.02 22.36
N LEU A 9 -5.25 6.63 21.32
CA LEU A 9 -3.89 7.11 21.01
C LEU A 9 -3.84 8.58 20.57
N SER A 10 -5.01 9.24 20.49
CA SER A 10 -5.21 10.61 20.01
C SER A 10 -4.58 11.70 20.90
N ALA A 11 -4.13 11.36 22.11
CA ALA A 11 -3.65 12.35 23.08
C ALA A 11 -2.16 12.72 22.92
N LEU A 12 -1.38 11.98 22.12
CA LEU A 12 0.08 12.20 22.03
C LEU A 12 0.52 13.17 20.93
N PHE A 13 -0.36 13.59 20.01
CA PHE A 13 0.02 14.41 18.85
C PHE A 13 -0.19 15.92 19.02
N ALA A 14 -0.74 16.37 20.15
CA ALA A 14 -1.10 17.78 20.36
C ALA A 14 0.03 18.68 20.92
N VAL A 15 1.25 18.15 21.13
CA VAL A 15 2.32 18.91 21.81
C VAL A 15 3.28 19.62 20.84
N PHE A 16 3.18 19.42 19.52
CA PHE A 16 4.15 19.97 18.56
C PHE A 16 3.70 21.18 17.74
N LEU A 17 2.49 21.72 17.94
CA LEU A 17 1.94 22.84 17.13
C LEU A 17 1.80 24.17 17.89
N THR A 18 2.65 24.43 18.89
CA THR A 18 2.67 25.72 19.60
C THR A 18 4.06 26.34 19.62
N ALA A 19 4.68 26.54 18.47
CA ALA A 19 5.76 27.52 18.30
C ALA A 19 6.10 27.69 16.81
N CYS A 20 5.52 28.70 16.16
CA CYS A 20 6.23 29.63 15.27
C CYS A 20 5.23 30.61 14.64
N GLU A 21 4.77 31.54 15.47
CA GLU A 21 4.39 32.87 15.02
C GLU A 21 5.66 33.60 14.54
N LYS A 22 5.64 34.08 13.28
CA LYS A 22 6.16 35.43 12.98
C LYS A 22 5.65 35.96 11.62
N PRO A 23 5.19 37.23 11.55
CA PRO A 23 4.55 37.80 10.37
C PRO A 23 5.52 38.69 9.56
N THR A 24 5.36 38.74 8.24
CA THR A 24 5.86 39.88 7.43
C THR A 24 5.02 40.10 6.17
N GLN A 25 4.36 41.25 6.11
CA GLN A 25 4.04 42.05 4.90
C GLN A 25 5.00 43.27 4.90
N PRO A 26 5.24 44.05 3.80
CA PRO A 26 4.17 44.63 2.96
C PRO A 26 4.50 45.03 1.49
N THR A 27 3.43 45.50 0.81
CA THR A 27 3.33 46.57 -0.24
C THR A 27 3.45 46.26 -1.75
N GLU A 28 2.28 46.20 -2.39
CA GLU A 28 1.73 47.01 -3.51
C GLU A 28 2.66 47.73 -4.53
N GLN A 29 2.47 47.43 -5.84
CA GLN A 29 2.44 48.40 -6.95
C GLN A 29 1.96 47.74 -8.28
N LYS A 30 1.08 48.44 -9.01
CA LYS A 30 0.54 48.21 -10.38
C LYS A 30 0.48 49.60 -11.07
N PRO A 31 0.34 49.79 -12.40
CA PRO A 31 0.52 48.95 -13.62
C PRO A 31 1.52 49.56 -14.65
N GLU A 32 1.94 48.82 -15.69
CA GLU A 32 1.69 49.20 -17.10
C GLU A 32 2.10 48.10 -18.10
N GLN A 33 1.56 48.24 -19.29
CA GLN A 33 1.25 47.24 -20.30
C GLN A 33 2.26 47.27 -21.45
N VAL A 34 2.79 46.12 -21.86
CA VAL A 34 3.25 45.92 -23.26
C VAL A 34 2.88 44.49 -23.67
N GLN A 35 1.88 44.39 -24.55
CA GLN A 35 1.61 43.18 -25.33
C GLN A 35 2.70 43.04 -26.39
N ALA A 36 3.47 41.96 -26.33
CA ALA A 36 4.13 41.40 -27.48
C ALA A 36 3.59 39.97 -27.64
N SER A 37 2.75 39.79 -28.64
CA SER A 37 2.26 38.49 -29.07
C SER A 37 3.42 37.71 -29.69
N GLU A 38 4.17 36.98 -28.87
CA GLU A 38 5.02 35.89 -29.35
C GLU A 38 4.18 34.62 -29.47
N ILE A 39 4.25 34.04 -30.66
CA ILE A 39 3.60 32.83 -31.08
C ILE A 39 4.01 31.72 -30.11
N LYS A 40 3.04 31.34 -29.27
CA LYS A 40 3.06 30.21 -28.37
C LYS A 40 3.33 28.95 -29.21
N LYS A 41 4.60 28.57 -29.34
CA LYS A 41 4.95 27.18 -29.59
C LYS A 41 4.47 26.46 -28.34
N GLU A 42 3.30 25.87 -28.45
CA GLU A 42 2.70 25.03 -27.42
C GLU A 42 3.59 23.78 -27.34
N GLU A 43 4.74 23.94 -26.71
CA GLU A 43 5.47 22.85 -26.08
C GLU A 43 4.49 22.31 -25.06
N VAL A 44 3.78 21.26 -25.46
CA VAL A 44 2.93 20.46 -24.59
C VAL A 44 3.85 20.05 -23.45
N LYS A 45 3.78 20.76 -22.31
CA LYS A 45 4.41 20.29 -21.09
C LYS A 45 3.97 18.84 -20.94
N PRO A 46 4.90 17.89 -20.75
CA PRO A 46 4.50 16.51 -20.48
C PRO A 46 3.50 16.55 -19.32
N VAL A 47 2.32 15.98 -19.56
CA VAL A 47 1.32 15.79 -18.50
C VAL A 47 2.01 14.94 -17.44
N ASP A 48 2.06 15.44 -16.21
CA ASP A 48 2.53 14.64 -15.08
C ASP A 48 1.48 13.56 -14.79
N THR A 49 1.76 12.35 -15.22
CA THR A 49 0.90 11.16 -15.02
C THR A 49 1.17 10.48 -13.68
N GLY A 50 2.08 10.99 -12.85
CA GLY A 50 2.62 10.30 -11.68
C GLY A 50 1.57 9.82 -10.69
N ALA A 51 0.55 10.65 -10.40
CA ALA A 51 -0.52 10.27 -9.46
C ALA A 51 -1.41 9.14 -9.99
N GLU A 52 -1.81 9.21 -11.28
CA GLU A 52 -2.65 8.19 -11.93
C GLU A 52 -1.89 6.88 -12.10
N ASP A 53 -0.64 6.98 -12.57
CA ASP A 53 0.25 5.84 -12.74
C ASP A 53 0.54 5.16 -11.41
N TYR A 54 0.86 5.93 -10.36
CA TYR A 54 1.12 5.38 -9.03
C TYR A 54 -0.11 4.67 -8.48
N LYS A 55 -1.31 5.27 -8.61
CA LYS A 55 -2.56 4.61 -8.23
C LYS A 55 -2.78 3.31 -9.01
N THR A 56 -2.63 3.35 -10.32
CA THR A 56 -2.77 2.18 -11.21
C THR A 56 -1.82 1.06 -10.78
N PHE A 57 -0.58 1.41 -10.48
CA PHE A 57 0.42 0.46 -10.02
C PHE A 57 0.10 -0.12 -8.63
N ARG A 58 -0.41 0.69 -7.69
CA ARG A 58 -0.87 0.24 -6.37
C ARG A 58 -2.05 -0.73 -6.47
N ASP A 59 -3.08 -0.37 -7.25
CA ASP A 59 -4.25 -1.23 -7.47
C ASP A 59 -3.83 -2.57 -8.09
N TRP A 60 -2.87 -2.54 -9.03
CA TRP A 60 -2.31 -3.76 -9.62
C TRP A 60 -1.56 -4.61 -8.59
N GLN A 61 -0.73 -4.02 -7.72
CA GLN A 61 -0.02 -4.75 -6.66
C GLN A 61 -0.99 -5.44 -5.70
N ASP A 62 -2.01 -4.74 -5.24
CA ASP A 62 -3.03 -5.28 -4.33
C ASP A 62 -3.79 -6.45 -5.01
N ALA A 63 -4.08 -6.33 -6.32
CA ALA A 63 -4.67 -7.41 -7.10
C ALA A 63 -3.74 -8.64 -7.23
N GLN A 64 -2.43 -8.44 -7.41
CA GLN A 64 -1.47 -9.55 -7.47
C GLN A 64 -1.32 -10.24 -6.11
N GLU A 65 -1.26 -9.49 -5.01
CA GLU A 65 -1.19 -10.05 -3.66
C GLU A 65 -2.41 -10.95 -3.40
N LYS A 66 -3.61 -10.45 -3.73
CA LYS A 66 -4.83 -11.24 -3.59
C LYS A 66 -4.80 -12.49 -4.48
N ALA A 67 -4.44 -12.35 -5.76
CA ALA A 67 -4.40 -13.47 -6.69
C ALA A 67 -3.39 -14.55 -6.26
N LEU A 68 -2.23 -14.14 -5.73
CA LEU A 68 -1.23 -15.06 -5.19
C LEU A 68 -1.75 -15.81 -3.96
N ASN A 69 -2.34 -15.10 -3.00
CA ASN A 69 -2.92 -15.69 -1.80
C ASN A 69 -4.05 -16.68 -2.16
N ASP A 70 -4.96 -16.29 -3.06
CA ASP A 70 -6.03 -17.16 -3.54
C ASP A 70 -5.48 -18.42 -4.22
N ALA A 71 -4.42 -18.28 -5.03
CA ALA A 71 -3.78 -19.40 -5.73
C ALA A 71 -3.11 -20.37 -4.74
N ILE A 72 -2.38 -19.86 -3.75
CA ILE A 72 -1.74 -20.67 -2.69
C ILE A 72 -2.81 -21.39 -1.86
N GLN A 73 -3.88 -20.68 -1.48
CA GLN A 73 -4.98 -21.28 -0.73
C GLN A 73 -5.65 -22.39 -1.55
N THR A 74 -5.97 -22.13 -2.83
CA THR A 74 -6.57 -23.11 -3.74
C THR A 74 -5.68 -24.34 -3.91
N ALA A 75 -4.39 -24.14 -4.13
CA ALA A 75 -3.43 -25.23 -4.28
C ALA A 75 -3.36 -26.07 -2.99
N THR A 76 -3.32 -25.41 -1.83
CA THR A 76 -3.31 -26.08 -0.52
C THR A 76 -4.61 -26.84 -0.28
N ASP A 77 -5.77 -26.28 -0.60
CA ASP A 77 -7.07 -26.93 -0.40
C ASP A 77 -7.32 -28.10 -1.33
N SER A 78 -6.62 -28.17 -2.46
CA SER A 78 -6.64 -29.35 -3.33
C SER A 78 -5.93 -30.58 -2.75
N LEU A 79 -5.12 -30.39 -1.70
CA LEU A 79 -4.41 -31.47 -1.01
C LEU A 79 -5.31 -32.20 -0.01
N THR A 80 -5.11 -33.50 0.12
CA THR A 80 -5.72 -34.31 1.20
C THR A 80 -5.12 -33.97 2.56
N ASP A 81 -5.83 -34.28 3.66
CA ASP A 81 -5.32 -34.05 5.02
C ASP A 81 -3.96 -34.73 5.27
N LYS A 82 -3.75 -35.91 4.70
CA LYS A 82 -2.46 -36.61 4.77
C LYS A 82 -1.34 -35.85 4.06
N GLN A 83 -1.62 -35.24 2.91
CA GLN A 83 -0.66 -34.42 2.16
C GLN A 83 -0.38 -33.10 2.87
N LYS A 84 -1.40 -32.46 3.45
CA LYS A 84 -1.24 -31.24 4.26
C LYS A 84 -0.36 -31.45 5.49
N ALA A 85 -0.36 -32.67 6.04
CA ALA A 85 0.48 -33.06 7.17
C ALA A 85 1.95 -33.35 6.78
N ASP A 86 2.29 -33.41 5.49
CA ASP A 86 3.64 -33.62 4.99
C ASP A 86 4.30 -32.27 4.64
N PRO A 87 5.30 -31.81 5.40
CA PRO A 87 5.94 -30.52 5.18
C PRO A 87 6.61 -30.39 3.80
N ALA A 88 7.16 -31.47 3.26
CA ALA A 88 7.82 -31.45 1.96
C ALA A 88 6.81 -31.28 0.83
N VAL A 89 5.66 -31.98 0.93
CA VAL A 89 4.55 -31.84 -0.05
C VAL A 89 3.96 -30.43 0.01
N MET A 90 3.76 -29.89 1.20
CA MET A 90 3.27 -28.52 1.38
C MET A 90 4.25 -27.50 0.78
N GLN A 91 5.54 -27.61 1.08
CA GLN A 91 6.57 -26.72 0.55
C GLN A 91 6.65 -26.81 -0.98
N GLU A 92 6.66 -28.01 -1.55
CA GLU A 92 6.67 -28.21 -3.00
C GLU A 92 5.44 -27.60 -3.66
N THR A 93 4.26 -27.78 -3.06
CA THR A 93 2.98 -27.24 -3.57
C THR A 93 3.00 -25.71 -3.60
N VAL A 94 3.45 -25.08 -2.52
CA VAL A 94 3.58 -23.63 -2.45
C VAL A 94 4.62 -23.12 -3.45
N ASN A 95 5.82 -23.71 -3.47
CA ASN A 95 6.89 -23.32 -4.40
C ASN A 95 6.43 -23.40 -5.86
N LYS A 96 5.79 -24.50 -6.25
CA LYS A 96 5.25 -24.66 -7.61
C LYS A 96 4.20 -23.61 -7.95
N THR A 97 3.34 -23.27 -6.99
CA THR A 97 2.31 -22.24 -7.16
C THR A 97 2.94 -20.85 -7.34
N LEU A 98 3.92 -20.50 -6.51
CA LEU A 98 4.68 -19.24 -6.62
C LEU A 98 5.37 -19.12 -7.99
N LEU A 99 6.06 -20.17 -8.43
CA LEU A 99 6.74 -20.21 -9.72
C LEU A 99 5.76 -20.05 -10.89
N THR A 100 4.58 -20.69 -10.80
CA THR A 100 3.54 -20.58 -11.84
C THR A 100 2.92 -19.18 -11.88
N GLN A 101 2.72 -18.56 -10.72
CA GLN A 101 2.12 -17.21 -10.66
C GLN A 101 3.05 -16.12 -11.18
N LEU A 102 4.38 -16.29 -11.09
CA LEU A 102 5.32 -15.28 -11.60
C LEU A 102 5.09 -14.93 -13.07
N ASP A 103 4.85 -15.92 -13.93
CA ASP A 103 4.62 -15.70 -15.35
C ASP A 103 3.32 -14.91 -15.61
N SER A 104 2.28 -15.20 -14.83
CA SER A 104 1.01 -14.45 -14.89
C SER A 104 1.21 -13.00 -14.43
N ILE A 105 1.97 -12.79 -13.35
CA ILE A 105 2.29 -11.47 -12.82
C ILE A 105 3.07 -10.65 -13.86
N LYS A 106 4.14 -11.22 -14.45
CA LYS A 106 4.94 -10.56 -15.49
C LYS A 106 4.08 -10.13 -16.67
N THR A 107 3.26 -11.05 -17.18
CA THR A 107 2.34 -10.78 -18.29
C THR A 107 1.38 -9.63 -17.96
N SER A 108 0.79 -9.64 -16.75
CA SER A 108 -0.13 -8.58 -16.33
C SER A 108 0.57 -7.22 -16.15
N ALA A 109 1.85 -7.21 -15.76
CA ALA A 109 2.63 -5.99 -15.59
C ALA A 109 3.01 -5.31 -16.91
N GLU A 110 3.14 -6.08 -17.98
CA GLU A 110 3.35 -5.58 -19.35
C GLU A 110 2.11 -4.85 -19.87
N ALA A 111 0.91 -5.28 -19.45
CA ALA A 111 -0.35 -4.64 -19.81
C ALA A 111 -0.60 -3.30 -19.09
N LEU A 112 0.19 -2.97 -18.05
CA LEU A 112 0.05 -1.69 -17.35
C LEU A 112 0.62 -0.54 -18.17
N ASN A 113 -0.24 0.44 -18.47
CA ASN A 113 0.14 1.67 -19.14
C ASN A 113 0.72 2.70 -18.15
N ILE A 114 1.95 2.48 -17.70
CA ILE A 114 2.68 3.40 -16.81
C ILE A 114 3.62 4.28 -17.63
N GLN A 115 3.40 5.60 -17.58
CA GLN A 115 4.18 6.58 -18.35
C GLN A 115 5.20 7.33 -17.48
N HIS A 116 4.90 7.54 -16.20
CA HIS A 116 5.75 8.26 -15.25
C HIS A 116 7.00 7.44 -14.92
N SER A 117 8.17 8.04 -15.14
CA SER A 117 9.46 7.33 -15.08
C SER A 117 9.76 6.72 -13.71
N GLU A 118 9.48 7.42 -12.62
CA GLU A 118 9.72 6.91 -11.26
C GLU A 118 8.75 5.76 -10.92
N VAL A 119 7.49 5.82 -11.37
CA VAL A 119 6.51 4.74 -11.15
C VAL A 119 6.87 3.53 -11.99
N LYS A 120 7.36 3.75 -13.23
CA LYS A 120 7.90 2.68 -14.06
C LYS A 120 9.13 2.04 -13.43
N ALA A 121 10.06 2.82 -12.88
CA ALA A 121 11.24 2.29 -12.20
C ALA A 121 10.87 1.44 -10.99
N LEU A 122 9.83 1.85 -10.25
CA LEU A 122 9.29 1.06 -9.14
C LEU A 122 8.68 -0.26 -9.64
N LYS A 123 7.85 -0.23 -10.70
CA LYS A 123 7.30 -1.44 -11.34
C LYS A 123 8.40 -2.41 -11.75
N ASP A 124 9.42 -1.90 -12.44
CA ASP A 124 10.51 -2.72 -12.96
C ASP A 124 11.30 -3.36 -11.78
N LYS A 125 11.56 -2.62 -10.70
CA LYS A 125 12.18 -3.16 -9.46
C LYS A 125 11.32 -4.21 -8.78
N THR A 126 10.00 -4.01 -8.70
CA THR A 126 9.08 -5.02 -8.14
C THR A 126 9.16 -6.33 -8.92
N LEU A 127 9.20 -6.27 -10.25
CA LEU A 127 9.36 -7.46 -11.10
C LEU A 127 10.73 -8.13 -10.93
N GLU A 128 11.79 -7.35 -10.72
CA GLU A 128 13.13 -7.86 -10.43
C GLU A 128 13.17 -8.59 -9.09
N VAL A 129 12.59 -8.01 -8.03
CA VAL A 129 12.48 -8.65 -6.71
C VAL A 129 11.72 -9.97 -6.81
N LEU A 130 10.58 -10.00 -7.50
CA LEU A 130 9.79 -11.22 -7.70
C LEU A 130 10.59 -12.29 -8.47
N THR A 131 11.31 -11.88 -9.53
CA THR A 131 12.15 -12.78 -10.30
C THR A 131 13.28 -13.37 -9.46
N LEU A 132 14.01 -12.54 -8.70
CA LEU A 132 15.07 -13.02 -7.81
C LEU A 132 14.52 -13.90 -6.69
N GLY A 133 13.36 -13.58 -6.13
CA GLY A 133 12.68 -14.42 -5.14
C GLY A 133 12.39 -15.81 -5.67
N THR A 134 11.93 -15.94 -6.92
CA THR A 134 11.76 -17.25 -7.55
C THR A 134 13.07 -17.96 -7.85
N GLN A 135 14.13 -17.23 -8.22
CA GLN A 135 15.45 -17.83 -8.38
C GLN A 135 15.95 -18.37 -7.03
N MET A 136 15.71 -17.68 -5.92
CA MET A 136 16.05 -18.19 -4.59
C MET A 136 15.30 -19.49 -4.26
N ILE A 137 14.03 -19.62 -4.66
CA ILE A 137 13.28 -20.88 -4.49
C ILE A 137 13.96 -22.01 -5.28
N ILE A 138 14.33 -21.76 -6.54
CA ILE A 138 14.99 -22.73 -7.41
C ILE A 138 16.36 -23.13 -6.86
N GLU A 139 17.20 -22.16 -6.51
CA GLU A 139 18.53 -22.42 -5.98
C GLU A 139 18.49 -23.07 -4.59
N GLY A 140 17.50 -22.73 -3.75
CA GLY A 140 17.25 -23.41 -2.49
C GLY A 140 17.00 -24.91 -2.70
N ALA A 141 16.12 -25.26 -3.63
CA ALA A 141 15.85 -26.65 -3.98
C ALA A 141 17.06 -27.36 -4.61
N ASN A 142 17.89 -26.65 -5.38
CA ASN A 142 19.14 -27.19 -5.91
C ASN A 142 20.16 -27.45 -4.80
N MET A 143 20.32 -26.52 -3.85
CA MET A 143 21.22 -26.67 -2.71
C MET A 143 20.83 -27.85 -1.81
N GLU A 144 19.54 -28.06 -1.56
CA GLU A 144 19.05 -29.20 -0.79
C GLU A 144 19.44 -30.54 -1.44
N LYS A 145 19.40 -30.61 -2.78
CA LYS A 145 19.75 -31.82 -3.55
C LYS A 145 21.25 -31.98 -3.75
N ASN A 146 22.00 -30.89 -3.84
CA ASN A 146 23.42 -30.88 -4.13
C ASN A 146 24.13 -29.70 -3.42
N PRO A 147 24.49 -29.84 -2.15
CA PRO A 147 25.08 -28.76 -1.36
C PRO A 147 26.56 -28.57 -1.72
N THR A 148 26.85 -27.79 -2.75
CA THR A 148 28.23 -27.42 -3.13
C THR A 148 28.59 -26.01 -2.65
N PRO A 149 29.89 -25.70 -2.48
CA PRO A 149 30.33 -24.33 -2.16
C PRO A 149 29.84 -23.28 -3.16
N GLU A 150 29.78 -23.65 -4.45
CA GLU A 150 29.29 -22.79 -5.52
C GLU A 150 27.79 -22.50 -5.38
N ALA A 151 26.99 -23.50 -4.98
CA ALA A 151 25.56 -23.32 -4.75
C ALA A 151 25.30 -22.39 -3.56
N HIS A 152 26.04 -22.55 -2.46
CA HIS A 152 25.97 -21.64 -1.31
C HIS A 152 26.38 -20.20 -1.67
N LYS A 153 27.43 -20.05 -2.50
CA LYS A 153 27.87 -18.75 -3.00
C LYS A 153 26.81 -18.10 -3.88
N ALA A 154 26.24 -18.84 -4.83
CA ALA A 154 25.18 -18.35 -5.70
C ALA A 154 23.94 -17.90 -4.90
N PHE A 155 23.52 -18.70 -3.92
CA PHE A 155 22.41 -18.33 -3.04
C PHE A 155 22.70 -17.07 -2.21
N GLY A 156 23.91 -16.95 -1.65
CA GLY A 156 24.33 -15.75 -0.90
C GLY A 156 24.38 -14.48 -1.76
N GLU A 157 24.83 -14.59 -3.01
CA GLU A 157 24.81 -13.48 -3.97
C GLU A 157 23.38 -13.06 -4.32
N LEU A 158 22.46 -14.01 -4.51
CA LEU A 158 21.03 -13.72 -4.73
C LEU A 158 20.42 -13.02 -3.52
N GLN A 159 20.69 -13.49 -2.31
CA GLN A 159 20.18 -12.88 -1.09
C GLN A 159 20.67 -11.43 -0.94
N THR A 160 21.95 -11.18 -1.24
CA THR A 160 22.52 -9.82 -1.19
C THR A 160 21.84 -8.89 -2.21
N LYS A 161 21.64 -9.36 -3.45
CA LYS A 161 20.93 -8.59 -4.49
C LYS A 161 19.48 -8.30 -4.10
N LEU A 162 18.78 -9.29 -3.53
CA LEU A 162 17.40 -9.12 -3.10
C LEU A 162 17.28 -8.09 -1.97
N ASN A 163 18.19 -8.13 -1.00
CA ASN A 163 18.24 -7.13 0.08
C ASN A 163 18.49 -5.72 -0.47
N GLN A 164 19.45 -5.56 -1.39
CA GLN A 164 19.72 -4.28 -2.03
C GLN A 164 18.50 -3.74 -2.78
N LEU A 165 17.84 -4.58 -3.59
CA LEU A 165 16.64 -4.18 -4.32
C LEU A 165 15.47 -3.86 -3.40
N ALA A 166 15.33 -4.57 -2.28
CA ALA A 166 14.31 -4.27 -1.28
C ALA A 166 14.52 -2.89 -0.66
N GLU A 167 15.76 -2.53 -0.30
CA GLU A 167 16.09 -1.20 0.23
C GLU A 167 15.83 -0.09 -0.80
N GLU A 168 16.30 -0.28 -2.03
CA GLU A 168 16.10 0.68 -3.13
C GLU A 168 14.61 0.83 -3.49
N GLY A 169 13.89 -0.28 -3.57
CA GLY A 169 12.46 -0.32 -3.86
C GLY A 169 11.66 0.36 -2.74
N GLN A 170 11.97 0.08 -1.48
CA GLN A 170 11.30 0.70 -0.34
C GLN A 170 11.53 2.21 -0.29
N LYS A 171 12.74 2.66 -0.59
CA LYS A 171 13.06 4.09 -0.67
C LYS A 171 12.21 4.77 -1.76
N LEU A 172 12.19 4.19 -2.96
CA LEU A 172 11.43 4.73 -4.09
C LEU A 172 9.92 4.72 -3.82
N GLU A 173 9.39 3.64 -3.24
CA GLU A 173 7.99 3.55 -2.82
C GLU A 173 7.64 4.65 -1.82
N ASN A 174 8.50 4.92 -0.83
CA ASN A 174 8.25 5.98 0.15
C ASN A 174 8.24 7.37 -0.49
N GLU A 175 9.16 7.64 -1.42
CA GLU A 175 9.21 8.90 -2.16
C GLU A 175 7.95 9.09 -3.02
N LEU A 176 7.52 8.06 -3.74
CA LEU A 176 6.31 8.08 -4.56
C LEU A 176 5.05 8.19 -3.70
N LYS A 177 4.98 7.47 -2.59
CA LYS A 177 3.88 7.57 -1.62
C LYS A 177 3.76 8.99 -1.06
N ALA A 178 4.87 9.62 -0.67
CA ALA A 178 4.87 10.98 -0.17
C ALA A 178 4.41 12.01 -1.22
N LYS A 179 4.70 11.75 -2.50
CA LYS A 179 4.30 12.61 -3.63
C LYS A 179 2.85 12.41 -4.08
N TYR A 180 2.39 11.17 -4.13
CA TYR A 180 1.21 10.78 -4.91
C TYR A 180 0.14 10.02 -4.12
N ALA A 181 0.41 9.56 -2.89
CA ALA A 181 -0.64 8.94 -2.11
C ALA A 181 -1.73 9.96 -1.78
N PRO A 182 -3.02 9.54 -1.79
CA PRO A 182 -4.09 10.42 -1.37
C PRO A 182 -3.83 10.90 0.05
N ALA A 183 -4.00 12.20 0.28
CA ALA A 183 -3.94 12.76 1.62
C ALA A 183 -4.89 11.96 2.54
N PRO A 184 -4.50 11.67 3.80
CA PRO A 184 -5.38 10.99 4.73
C PRO A 184 -6.71 11.73 4.77
N GLN A 185 -7.78 11.04 4.37
CA GLN A 185 -9.12 11.60 4.41
C GLN A 185 -9.40 12.00 5.87
N PRO A 186 -9.91 13.21 6.14
CA PRO A 186 -10.39 13.52 7.49
C PRO A 186 -11.42 12.45 7.86
N GLU A 187 -11.22 11.80 9.00
CA GLU A 187 -12.16 10.81 9.53
C GLU A 187 -13.57 11.43 9.49
N VAL A 188 -14.46 10.83 8.70
CA VAL A 188 -15.89 11.11 8.80
C VAL A 188 -16.31 10.71 10.19
N THR A 189 -16.33 11.69 11.09
CA THR A 189 -16.88 11.52 12.43
C THR A 189 -18.33 11.10 12.23
N PRO A 190 -18.77 9.92 12.70
CA PRO A 190 -20.17 9.54 12.62
C PRO A 190 -20.97 10.65 13.27
N ALA A 191 -21.92 11.24 12.53
CA ALA A 191 -22.74 12.35 12.98
C ALA A 191 -23.28 12.05 14.39
N GLU A 192 -22.91 12.89 15.36
CA GLU A 192 -23.44 12.86 16.71
C GLU A 192 -24.97 12.83 16.62
N THR A 193 -25.56 11.72 17.03
CA THR A 193 -27.00 11.59 17.16
C THR A 193 -27.42 12.50 18.30
N LYS A 194 -27.86 13.72 17.97
CA LYS A 194 -28.37 14.71 18.90
C LYS A 194 -29.45 14.05 19.80
N PRO A 195 -29.35 14.11 21.14
CA PRO A 195 -30.37 13.56 22.01
C PRO A 195 -31.72 14.22 21.73
N GLN A 196 -32.71 13.38 21.39
CA GLN A 196 -34.08 13.77 21.14
C GLN A 196 -34.69 14.32 22.43
N GLU A 197 -35.10 15.58 22.38
CA GLU A 197 -35.80 16.31 23.44
C GLU A 197 -37.10 15.59 23.81
N ALA A 198 -37.20 15.14 25.07
CA ALA A 198 -38.36 14.43 25.58
C ALA A 198 -39.54 15.39 25.74
N ALA A 199 -40.64 15.13 25.03
CA ALA A 199 -41.91 15.83 25.17
C ALA A 199 -42.57 15.53 26.54
N PRO A 200 -43.34 16.48 27.12
CA PRO A 200 -43.86 16.37 28.48
C PRO A 200 -45.05 15.40 28.58
N VAL A 201 -45.01 14.51 29.58
CA VAL A 201 -46.14 13.64 29.95
C VAL A 201 -47.10 14.41 30.85
N ASN A 202 -48.31 14.64 30.33
CA ASN A 202 -49.49 15.07 31.07
C ASN A 202 -49.80 14.08 32.21
N THR A 203 -49.92 14.56 33.44
CA THR A 203 -50.51 13.80 34.55
C THR A 203 -51.78 14.52 35.04
N ALA A 204 -52.92 13.87 34.84
CA ALA A 204 -54.17 14.18 35.54
C ALA A 204 -54.42 13.10 36.62
N PRO A 205 -55.17 13.43 37.68
CA PRO A 205 -54.94 12.89 39.02
C PRO A 205 -55.81 11.66 39.32
N THR A 206 -55.38 10.84 40.27
CA THR A 206 -56.26 9.87 40.93
C THR A 206 -56.04 9.90 42.44
N GLU A 207 -57.16 10.01 43.13
CA GLU A 207 -57.37 10.13 44.57
C GLU A 207 -56.84 8.93 45.38
N ALA A 208 -56.42 9.20 46.61
CA ALA A 208 -56.67 8.39 47.82
C ALA A 208 -56.13 9.18 49.03
N THR A 209 -56.99 9.83 49.82
CA THR A 209 -57.56 9.32 51.08
C THR A 209 -56.49 8.88 52.10
N THR A 210 -56.24 9.73 53.09
CA THR A 210 -55.66 9.32 54.37
C THR A 210 -56.57 9.81 55.50
N LYS A 211 -56.70 8.88 56.45
CA LYS A 211 -57.41 8.90 57.72
C LYS A 211 -57.06 10.08 58.64
#